data_AF-A0A929YZH0-F1
#
_entry.id   AF-A0A929YZH0-F1
#
_cell.length_a   1.000
_cell.length_b   1.000
_cell.length_c   1.000
_cell.angle_alpha   90.00
_cell.angle_beta   90.00
_cell.angle_gamma   90.00
#
_symmetry.space_group_name_H-M   'P 1'
#
loop_
_entity.id
_entity.type
_entity.pdbx_description
1 polymer ?
#
loop_
_entity_poly.entity_id
_entity_poly.type
_entity_poly.pdbx_seq_one_letter_code
_entity_poly.pdbx_strand_id
1 'polypeptide(L)'
;KTEYSIVQKTSLSKGSLIAIYEQGIFGQKIKRLGVVGKYKEQADFDVAYIENMAILIGVLFDKDYNKSLNMLKDMKIIDDKYKIIYRKSKLIVNYEDVEINFFSQNDKIIFSIENKSARKGM
;
A
#
# COMPACT_ATOMS: atom_id res chain seq x y z
N LYS A 1 -12.73 11.40 15.06
CA LYS A 1 -11.95 10.81 13.94
C LYS A 1 -11.67 9.38 14.32
N THR A 2 -12.04 8.41 13.49
CA THR A 2 -11.87 7.00 13.82
C THR A 2 -10.86 6.41 12.87
N GLU A 3 -9.71 5.99 13.39
CA GLU A 3 -8.64 5.32 12.64
C GLU A 3 -8.72 3.82 12.96
N TYR A 4 -8.84 2.97 11.94
CA TYR A 4 -8.92 1.52 12.12
C TYR A 4 -7.69 0.83 11.54
N SER A 5 -6.81 0.31 12.38
CA SER A 5 -5.71 -0.54 11.89
C SER A 5 -6.14 -2.01 11.94
N ILE A 6 -6.28 -2.68 10.79
CA ILE A 6 -6.44 -4.13 10.76
C ILE A 6 -5.06 -4.76 10.77
N VAL A 7 -4.59 -5.12 11.96
CA VAL A 7 -3.34 -5.87 12.10
C VAL A 7 -3.60 -7.33 11.75
N GLN A 8 -3.27 -7.73 10.51
CA GLN A 8 -3.08 -9.15 10.24
C GLN A 8 -1.87 -9.60 11.07
N LYS A 9 -2.10 -10.54 11.99
CA LYS A 9 -1.06 -11.08 12.86
C LYS A 9 -0.08 -11.90 12.02
N THR A 10 0.91 -11.24 11.42
CA THR A 10 2.00 -11.89 10.70
C THR A 10 3.01 -12.42 11.72
N SER A 11 3.57 -13.61 11.50
CA SER A 11 4.68 -14.11 12.33
C SER A 11 5.82 -13.09 12.36
N LEU A 12 6.69 -13.11 13.39
CA LEU A 12 7.86 -12.22 13.49
C LEU A 12 8.73 -12.21 12.21
N SER A 13 8.69 -13.29 11.43
CA SER A 13 9.37 -13.45 10.13
C SER A 13 8.68 -12.76 8.95
N LYS A 14 7.35 -12.55 9.00
CA LYS A 14 6.56 -12.00 7.88
C LYS A 14 6.34 -10.49 7.96
N GLY A 15 6.46 -9.88 9.14
CA GLY A 15 6.81 -8.46 9.39
C GLY A 15 6.02 -7.33 8.69
N SER A 16 4.99 -7.61 7.90
CA SER A 16 4.20 -6.64 7.15
C SER A 16 2.78 -6.52 7.72
N LEU A 17 2.22 -5.32 7.67
CA LEU A 17 0.95 -4.95 8.28
C LEU A 17 0.12 -4.16 7.26
N ILE A 18 -1.14 -4.56 7.03
CA ILE A 18 -2.09 -3.72 6.29
C ILE A 18 -2.55 -2.63 7.26
N ALA A 19 -2.30 -1.37 6.95
CA ALA A 19 -2.72 -0.24 7.78
C ALA A 19 -3.80 0.55 7.05
N ILE A 20 -5.05 0.33 7.45
CA ILE A 20 -6.18 1.08 6.93
C ILE A 20 -6.24 2.41 7.70
N TYR A 21 -6.31 3.54 6.99
CA TYR A 21 -6.46 4.85 7.60
C TYR A 21 -7.75 5.48 7.14
N GLU A 22 -8.87 5.03 7.72
CA GLU A 22 -10.13 5.75 7.57
C GLU A 22 -10.02 7.08 8.35
N GLN A 23 -10.40 8.19 7.73
CA GLN A 23 -10.54 9.47 8.44
C GLN A 23 -11.96 9.96 8.20
N GLY A 24 -12.89 9.56 9.08
CA GLY A 24 -14.31 9.88 8.92
C GLY A 24 -15.23 9.14 9.89
N ILE A 25 -16.53 9.21 9.59
CA ILE A 25 -17.59 8.38 10.17
C ILE A 25 -17.63 7.08 9.35
N PHE A 26 -17.70 5.93 10.01
CA PHE A 26 -17.81 4.62 9.36
C PHE A 26 -18.91 4.65 8.30
N GLY A 27 -18.55 4.36 7.04
CA GLY A 27 -19.48 4.42 5.90
C GLY A 27 -19.40 5.71 5.05
N GLN A 28 -18.43 6.60 5.29
CA GLN A 28 -18.09 7.68 4.35
C GLN A 28 -16.83 7.35 3.52
N LYS A 29 -16.71 8.02 2.35
CA LYS A 29 -15.64 7.81 1.34
C LYS A 29 -14.27 7.63 1.99
N ILE A 30 -13.65 6.46 1.79
CA ILE A 30 -12.31 6.15 2.28
C ILE A 30 -11.30 7.18 1.73
N LYS A 31 -10.65 7.94 2.64
CA LYS A 31 -9.68 8.99 2.26
C LYS A 31 -8.31 8.43 1.87
N ARG A 32 -7.83 7.43 2.62
CA ARG A 32 -6.50 6.82 2.45
C ARG A 32 -6.51 5.36 2.89
N LEU A 33 -5.92 4.49 2.08
CA LEU A 33 -5.62 3.11 2.46
C LEU A 33 -4.13 2.86 2.29
N GLY A 34 -3.54 1.98 3.08
CA GLY A 34 -2.13 1.67 2.91
C GLY A 34 -1.68 0.35 3.48
N VAL A 35 -0.47 -0.02 3.11
CA VAL A 35 0.30 -1.11 3.70
C VAL A 35 1.52 -0.46 4.34
N VAL A 36 1.77 -0.82 5.60
CA VAL A 36 2.91 -0.31 6.36
C VAL A 36 3.71 -1.51 6.83
N GLY A 37 5.00 -1.51 6.52
CA GLY A 37 5.91 -2.56 6.93
C GLY A 37 7.07 -1.97 7.71
N LYS A 38 7.63 -2.79 8.60
CA LYS A 38 9.00 -2.60 9.06
C LYS A 38 9.88 -3.51 8.21
N TYR A 39 10.66 -2.93 7.32
CA TYR A 39 11.49 -3.68 6.41
C TYR A 39 12.47 -4.55 7.19
N LYS A 40 12.48 -5.83 6.84
CA LYS A 40 13.50 -6.80 7.19
C LYS A 40 13.97 -7.36 5.86
N GLU A 41 15.28 -7.44 5.61
CA GLU A 41 15.85 -8.08 4.42
C GLU A 41 15.60 -9.61 4.46
N GLN A 42 14.33 -10.02 4.35
CA GLN A 42 13.86 -11.39 4.46
C GLN A 42 12.84 -11.63 3.36
N ALA A 43 13.01 -12.71 2.59
CA ALA A 43 12.14 -13.05 1.46
C ALA A 43 10.65 -13.15 1.87
N ASP A 44 10.39 -13.67 3.07
CA ASP A 44 9.04 -13.79 3.63
C ASP A 44 8.34 -12.43 3.84
N PHE A 45 9.10 -11.38 4.16
CA PHE A 45 8.57 -10.03 4.30
C PHE A 45 8.16 -9.46 2.94
N ASP A 46 9.05 -9.55 1.95
CA ASP A 46 8.80 -9.00 0.61
C ASP A 46 7.55 -9.62 -0.02
N VAL A 47 7.41 -10.95 0.06
CA VAL A 47 6.23 -11.66 -0.44
C VAL A 47 4.96 -11.15 0.24
N ALA A 48 4.91 -11.14 1.57
CA ALA A 48 3.72 -10.72 2.30
C ALA A 48 3.38 -9.23 2.06
N TYR A 49 4.39 -8.36 1.97
CA TYR A 49 4.18 -6.94 1.70
C TYR A 49 3.62 -6.71 0.28
N ILE A 50 4.13 -7.43 -0.72
CA ILE A 50 3.64 -7.36 -2.10
C ILE A 50 2.22 -7.91 -2.22
N GLU A 51 1.92 -9.04 -1.58
CA GLU A 51 0.56 -9.60 -1.53
C GLU A 51 -0.43 -8.59 -0.96
N ASN A 52 -0.07 -7.93 0.14
CA ASN A 52 -0.89 -6.90 0.76
C ASN A 52 -1.11 -5.69 -0.17
N MET A 53 -0.08 -5.24 -0.89
CA MET A 53 -0.23 -4.16 -1.88
C MET A 53 -1.16 -4.58 -3.04
N ALA A 54 -1.01 -5.81 -3.54
CA ALA A 54 -1.82 -6.34 -4.63
C ALA A 54 -3.29 -6.51 -4.24
N ILE A 55 -3.56 -6.98 -3.01
CA ILE A 55 -4.91 -7.04 -2.44
C ILE A 55 -5.52 -5.64 -2.37
N LEU A 56 -4.76 -4.66 -1.88
CA LEU A 56 -5.25 -3.27 -1.76
C LEU A 56 -5.64 -2.70 -3.13
N ILE A 57 -4.81 -2.90 -4.15
CA ILE A 57 -5.12 -2.50 -5.53
C ILE A 57 -6.35 -3.25 -6.06
N GLY A 58 -6.42 -4.56 -5.82
CA GLY A 58 -7.53 -5.39 -6.30
C GLY A 58 -8.88 -4.94 -5.76
N VAL A 59 -8.93 -4.66 -4.46
CA VAL A 59 -10.14 -4.16 -3.78
C VAL A 59 -10.54 -2.76 -4.27
N LEU A 60 -9.57 -1.87 -4.49
CA LEU A 60 -9.87 -0.48 -4.83
C LEU A 60 -10.22 -0.25 -6.30
N PHE A 61 -9.61 -1.02 -7.21
CA PHE A 61 -9.73 -0.79 -8.65
C PHE A 61 -10.43 -1.94 -9.38
N ASP A 62 -11.09 -2.84 -8.64
CA ASP A 62 -11.79 -4.02 -9.16
C ASP A 62 -10.88 -4.85 -10.10
N LYS A 63 -9.70 -5.24 -9.58
CA LYS A 63 -8.69 -6.01 -10.31
C LYS A 63 -8.43 -7.35 -9.64
N ASP A 64 -8.25 -8.38 -10.46
CA ASP A 64 -7.71 -9.65 -9.99
C ASP A 64 -6.24 -9.51 -9.54
N TYR A 65 -5.75 -10.50 -8.81
CA TYR A 65 -4.41 -10.50 -8.23
C TYR A 65 -3.30 -10.27 -9.26
N ASN A 66 -3.39 -10.90 -10.45
CA ASN A 66 -2.36 -10.79 -11.49
C ASN A 66 -2.34 -9.40 -12.12
N LYS A 67 -3.51 -8.82 -12.38
CA LYS A 67 -3.64 -7.44 -12.86
C LYS A 67 -3.11 -6.45 -11.81
N SER A 68 -3.36 -6.70 -10.53
CA SER A 68 -2.83 -5.88 -9.45
C SER A 68 -1.30 -5.94 -9.36
N LEU A 69 -0.70 -7.12 -9.52
CA LEU A 69 0.75 -7.26 -9.59
C LEU A 69 1.35 -6.56 -10.80
N ASN A 70 0.72 -6.66 -11.98
CA ASN A 70 1.19 -5.95 -13.17
C ASN A 70 1.15 -4.44 -12.98
N MET A 71 0.10 -3.91 -12.32
CA MET A 71 0.02 -2.49 -11.97
C MET A 71 1.19 -2.04 -11.07
N LEU A 72 1.61 -2.87 -10.10
CA LEU A 72 2.80 -2.59 -9.27
C LEU A 72 4.11 -2.59 -10.10
N LYS A 73 4.21 -3.47 -11.10
CA LYS A 73 5.35 -3.50 -12.04
C LYS A 73 5.39 -2.27 -12.93
N ASP A 74 4.25 -1.88 -13.51
CA ASP A 74 4.13 -0.69 -14.37
C ASP A 74 4.51 0.59 -13.62
N MET A 75 4.16 0.67 -12.33
CA MET A 75 4.56 1.76 -11.42
C MET A 75 6.02 1.69 -10.99
N LYS A 76 6.73 0.60 -11.33
CA LYS A 76 8.11 0.34 -10.91
C LYS A 76 8.26 0.35 -9.38
N ILE A 77 7.27 -0.22 -8.69
CA ILE A 77 7.29 -0.51 -7.24
C ILE A 77 7.90 -1.90 -7.00
N ILE A 78 7.60 -2.85 -7.89
CA ILE A 78 8.22 -4.18 -7.91
C ILE A 78 8.88 -4.46 -9.27
N ASP A 79 9.86 -5.35 -9.29
CA ASP A 79 10.53 -5.82 -10.53
C ASP A 79 9.85 -7.06 -11.13
N ASP A 80 10.37 -7.54 -12.26
CA ASP A 80 9.85 -8.72 -12.96
C ASP A 80 9.97 -10.01 -12.14
N LYS A 81 10.85 -10.03 -11.13
CA LYS A 81 11.07 -11.12 -10.19
C LYS A 81 10.23 -10.98 -8.93
N TYR A 82 9.28 -10.05 -8.90
CA TYR A 82 8.43 -9.74 -7.74
C TYR A 82 9.24 -9.31 -6.52
N LYS A 83 10.33 -8.56 -6.72
CA LYS A 83 11.09 -7.93 -5.65
C LYS A 83 10.74 -6.46 -5.54
N ILE A 84 10.73 -5.93 -4.32
CA ILE A 84 10.49 -4.51 -4.06
C ILE A 84 11.66 -3.69 -4.60
N ILE A 85 11.36 -2.64 -5.37
CA ILE A 85 12.36 -1.69 -5.88
C ILE A 85 12.50 -0.55 -4.86
N TYR A 86 13.54 -0.62 -4.02
CA TYR A 86 13.84 0.41 -3.02
C TYR A 86 14.26 1.74 -3.66
N ARG A 87 13.73 2.84 -3.12
CA ARG A 87 14.02 4.20 -3.60
C ARG A 87 14.36 5.14 -2.45
N LYS A 88 15.36 5.99 -2.65
CA LYS A 88 15.71 7.06 -1.70
C LYS A 88 14.66 8.18 -1.67
N SER A 89 13.95 8.38 -2.78
CA SER A 89 12.89 9.38 -2.92
C SER A 89 11.52 8.73 -2.93
N LYS A 90 10.53 9.49 -2.47
CA LYS A 90 9.12 9.12 -2.53
C LYS A 90 8.68 9.01 -3.99
N LEU A 91 8.07 7.88 -4.35
CA LEU A 91 7.35 7.69 -5.60
C LEU A 91 5.91 8.17 -5.40
N ILE A 92 5.42 8.97 -6.34
CA ILE A 92 4.03 9.43 -6.41
C ILE A 92 3.51 9.12 -7.80
N VAL A 93 2.43 8.35 -7.89
CA VAL A 93 1.76 8.00 -9.13
C VAL A 93 0.33 8.51 -9.07
N ASN A 94 -0.05 9.33 -10.04
CA ASN A 94 -1.43 9.76 -10.21
C ASN A 94 -2.18 8.75 -11.08
N TYR A 95 -3.26 8.17 -10.57
CA TYR A 95 -4.10 7.24 -11.32
C TYR A 95 -5.56 7.59 -11.07
N GLU A 96 -6.30 7.94 -12.11
CA GLU A 96 -7.68 8.42 -12.00
C GLU A 96 -7.81 9.51 -10.89
N ASP A 97 -8.77 9.35 -10.00
CA ASP A 97 -9.06 10.25 -8.88
C ASP A 97 -8.22 9.98 -7.63
N VAL A 98 -7.21 9.13 -7.73
CA VAL A 98 -6.35 8.77 -6.60
C VAL A 98 -4.88 9.09 -6.84
N GLU A 99 -4.15 9.21 -5.73
CA GLU A 99 -2.71 9.37 -5.65
C GLU A 99 -2.14 8.15 -4.93
N ILE A 100 -1.26 7.42 -5.60
CA ILE A 100 -0.57 6.25 -5.08
C ILE A 100 0.83 6.70 -4.66
N ASN A 101 1.17 6.43 -3.41
CA ASN A 101 2.41 6.84 -2.78
C ASN A 101 3.20 5.62 -2.35
N PHE A 102 4.51 5.62 -2.61
CA PHE A 102 5.40 4.56 -2.17
C PHE A 102 6.74 5.15 -1.72
N PHE A 103 7.14 4.88 -0.48
CA PHE A 103 8.43 5.34 0.04
C PHE A 103 8.95 4.48 1.18
N SER A 104 10.27 4.51 1.36
CA SER A 104 10.97 3.88 2.47
C SER A 104 11.77 4.93 3.25
N GLN A 105 11.63 4.95 4.59
CA GLN A 105 12.36 5.84 5.48
C GLN A 105 12.62 5.16 6.82
N ASN A 106 13.88 5.23 7.32
CA ASN A 106 14.27 4.75 8.65
C ASN A 106 13.69 3.38 8.98
N ASP A 107 13.98 2.35 8.16
CA ASP A 107 13.46 0.97 8.27
C ASP A 107 11.96 0.77 7.99
N LYS A 108 11.18 1.82 7.79
CA LYS A 108 9.76 1.74 7.45
C LYS A 108 9.57 1.79 5.94
N ILE A 109 8.62 1.01 5.46
CA ILE A 109 8.17 1.04 4.07
C ILE A 109 6.66 1.25 4.06
N ILE A 110 6.21 2.20 3.25
CA ILE A 110 4.82 2.64 3.21
C ILE A 110 4.36 2.68 1.77
N PHE A 111 3.24 1.99 1.51
CA PHE A 111 2.45 2.07 0.30
C PHE A 111 1.09 2.65 0.69
N SER A 112 0.63 3.71 0.02
CA SER A 112 -0.70 4.26 0.29
C SER A 112 -1.41 4.72 -0.98
N ILE A 113 -2.73 4.63 -0.97
CA ILE A 113 -3.63 5.10 -2.02
C ILE A 113 -4.57 6.12 -1.39
N GLU A 114 -4.56 7.34 -1.92
CA GLU A 114 -5.26 8.50 -1.38
C GLU A 114 -6.25 9.06 -2.39
N ASN A 115 -7.48 9.32 -1.98
CA ASN A 115 -8.47 9.93 -2.85
C ASN A 115 -8.24 11.45 -2.96
N LYS A 116 -8.03 11.96 -4.18
CA LYS A 116 -7.81 13.40 -4.43
C LYS A 116 -9.04 14.22 -4.06
N SER A 117 -10.24 13.68 -4.28
CA SER A 117 -11.50 14.38 -3.97
C SER A 117 -11.70 14.60 -2.46
N ALA A 118 -11.08 13.77 -1.62
CA ALA A 118 -11.14 13.89 -0.17
C ALA A 118 -10.28 15.04 0.41
N ARG A 119 -9.43 15.67 -0.43
CA ARG A 119 -8.62 16.85 -0.07
C ARG A 119 -9.37 18.17 -0.25
N LYS A 120 -10.44 18.22 -1.06
CA LYS A 120 -11.18 19.46 -1.40
C LYS A 120 -12.24 19.88 -0.37
N GLY A 121 -12.36 19.17 0.75
CA GLY A 121 -13.31 19.47 1.83
C GLY A 121 -12.66 20.02 3.10
N MET A 122 -11.50 20.69 2.97
CA MET A 122 -10.85 21.46 4.04
C MET A 122 -10.87 22.94 3.67
#